data_AF-A0A0R2LKB3-F1
#
_entry.id   AF-A0A0R2LKB3-F1
#
_cell.length_a   1.000
_cell.length_b   1.000
_cell.length_c   1.000
_cell.angle_alpha   90.00
_cell.angle_beta   90.00
_cell.angle_gamma   90.00
#
_symmetry.space_group_name_H-M   'P 1'
#
loop_
_entity.id
_entity.type
_entity.pdbx_description
1 polymer ?
#
loop_
_entity_poly.entity_id
_entity_poly.type
_entity_poly.pdbx_seq_one_letter_code
_entity_poly.pdbx_strand_id
1 'polypeptide(L)' 'MNIYTADIILFLLLISVFNDPLLNIFRLALNWNFLFSEVVIGLILLIILWLIHKYVLRKYIFKK' A
#
# COMPACT_ATOMS: atom_id res chain seq x y z
N MET A 1 15.79 13.79 4.02
CA MET A 1 15.45 12.47 3.42
C MET A 1 14.93 12.72 2.02
N ASN A 2 15.37 11.96 1.01
CA ASN A 2 14.85 12.14 -0.34
C ASN A 2 13.36 11.78 -0.37
N ILE A 3 12.55 12.50 -1.16
CA ILE A 3 11.09 12.25 -1.27
C ILE A 3 10.83 10.78 -1.61
N TYR A 4 11.60 10.26 -2.55
CA TYR A 4 11.54 8.86 -2.98
C TYR A 4 11.90 7.86 -1.87
N THR A 5 12.80 8.22 -0.94
CA THR A 5 13.14 7.34 0.19
C THR A 5 11.97 7.25 1.17
N ALA A 6 11.23 8.33 1.40
CA ALA A 6 10.04 8.31 2.23
C ALA A 6 8.93 7.43 1.64
N ASP A 7 8.74 7.50 0.32
CA ASP A 7 7.77 6.66 -0.39
C ASP A 7 8.12 5.18 -0.30
N ILE A 8 9.39 4.81 -0.47
CA ILE A 8 9.85 3.42 -0.36
C ILE A 8 9.62 2.88 1.07
N ILE A 9 9.99 3.66 2.09
CA ILE A 9 9.79 3.27 3.50
C ILE A 9 8.29 3.10 3.80
N LEU A 10 7.48 4.05 3.36
CA LEU A 10 6.03 4.02 3.55
C LEU A 10 5.41 2.80 2.86
N PHE A 11 5.86 2.47 1.65
CA PHE A 11 5.37 1.32 0.90
C PHE A 11 5.74 -0.01 1.56
N LEU A 12 6.97 -0.16 2.05
CA LEU A 12 7.40 -1.33 2.82
C LEU A 12 6.55 -1.50 4.09
N LEU A 13 6.26 -0.40 4.78
CA LEU A 13 5.43 -0.40 5.99
C LEU A 13 3.98 -0.80 5.67
N LEU A 14 3.43 -0.28 4.56
CA LEU A 14 2.12 -0.66 4.06
C LEU A 14 2.04 -2.15 3.74
N ILE A 15 3.02 -2.70 3.02
CA ILE A 15 3.06 -4.14 2.72
C ILE A 15 3.16 -4.95 4.01
N SER A 16 4.07 -4.60 4.91
CA SER A 16 4.30 -5.36 6.15
C SER A 16 3.06 -5.40 7.07
N VAL A 17 2.25 -4.35 7.08
CA VAL A 17 1.09 -4.26 7.98
C VAL A 17 -0.18 -4.79 7.31
N PHE A 18 -0.38 -4.51 6.02
CA PHE A 18 -1.66 -4.76 5.36
C PHE A 18 -1.68 -6.02 4.48
N ASN A 19 -0.54 -6.57 4.06
CA ASN A 19 -0.53 -7.69 3.11
C ASN A 19 -1.24 -8.94 3.68
N ASP A 20 -0.78 -9.45 4.82
CA ASP A 20 -1.35 -10.65 5.45
C ASP A 20 -2.83 -10.51 5.87
N PRO A 21 -3.27 -9.43 6.55
CA PRO A 21 -4.68 -9.29 6.91
C PRO A 21 -5.58 -9.11 5.68
N LEU A 22 -5.15 -8.35 4.67
CA LEU A 22 -5.93 -8.23 3.43
C LEU A 22 -6.03 -9.59 2.73
N LEU A 23 -4.92 -10.32 2.60
CA LEU A 23 -4.90 -11.63 1.99
C LEU A 23 -5.82 -12.63 2.70
N ASN A 24 -5.84 -12.61 4.02
CA ASN A 24 -6.78 -13.43 4.81
C ASN A 24 -8.24 -13.04 4.55
N ILE A 25 -8.55 -11.75 4.43
CA ILE A 25 -9.90 -11.27 4.09
C ILE A 25 -10.29 -11.74 2.68
N PHE A 26 -9.41 -11.60 1.68
CA PHE A 26 -9.67 -12.04 0.31
C PHE A 26 -9.81 -13.57 0.20
N ARG A 27 -9.00 -14.36 0.92
CA ARG A 27 -9.17 -15.82 0.97
C ARG A 27 -10.45 -16.25 1.66
N LEU A 28 -10.78 -15.68 2.83
CA LEU A 28 -11.95 -16.09 3.61
C LEU A 28 -13.27 -15.61 3.01
N ALA A 29 -13.33 -14.36 2.53
CA ALA A 29 -14.57 -13.76 2.06
C ALA A 29 -14.88 -14.07 0.59
N LEU A 30 -13.85 -14.21 -0.25
CA LEU A 30 -14.02 -14.32 -1.69
C LEU A 30 -13.58 -15.68 -2.26
N ASN A 31 -12.91 -16.52 -1.45
CA ASN A 31 -12.33 -17.80 -1.87
C ASN A 31 -11.49 -17.68 -3.16
N TRP A 32 -10.87 -16.51 -3.35
CA TRP A 32 -10.10 -16.20 -4.53
C TRP A 32 -8.74 -16.90 -4.50
N ASN A 33 -8.20 -17.17 -5.69
CA ASN A 33 -6.90 -17.80 -5.82
C ASN A 33 -5.82 -16.90 -5.19
N PHE A 34 -4.82 -17.52 -4.55
CA PHE A 34 -3.78 -16.82 -3.79
C PHE A 34 -3.08 -15.77 -4.66
N LEU A 35 -2.62 -16.20 -5.85
CA LEU A 35 -1.92 -15.34 -6.82
C LEU A 35 -2.78 -14.16 -7.28
N PHE A 36 -4.07 -14.39 -7.52
CA PHE A 36 -4.96 -13.33 -7.97
C PHE A 36 -5.20 -12.30 -6.86
N SER A 37 -5.41 -12.77 -5.63
CA SER A 37 -5.61 -11.91 -4.46
C SER A 37 -4.38 -11.05 -4.17
N GLU A 38 -3.19 -11.62 -4.27
CA GLU A 38 -1.93 -10.89 -4.03
C GLU A 38 -1.68 -9.78 -5.05
N VAL A 39 -1.95 -10.04 -6.34
CA VAL A 39 -1.86 -9.01 -7.39
C VAL A 39 -2.84 -7.87 -7.13
N VAL A 40 -4.08 -8.19 -6.73
CA VAL A 40 -5.10 -7.18 -6.39
C VAL A 40 -4.67 -6.36 -5.17
N ILE A 41 -4.14 -7.00 -4.13
CA ILE A 41 -3.64 -6.32 -2.93
C ILE A 41 -2.47 -5.39 -3.29
N GLY A 42 -1.53 -5.84 -4.11
CA GLY A 42 -0.43 -5.01 -4.60
C GLY A 42 -0.90 -3.75 -5.33
N LEU A 43 -1.91 -3.88 -6.19
CA LEU A 43 -2.53 -2.73 -6.86
C LEU A 43 -3.21 -1.77 -5.89
N ILE A 44 -3.95 -2.29 -4.91
CA ILE A 44 -4.60 -1.48 -3.86
C ILE A 44 -3.55 -0.71 -3.05
N LEU A 45 -2.47 -1.36 -2.63
CA LEU A 45 -1.40 -0.74 -1.86
C LEU A 45 -0.67 0.35 -2.64
N LEU A 46 -0.47 0.17 -3.96
CA LEU A 46 0.07 1.21 -4.84
C LEU A 46 -0.84 2.44 -4.92
N ILE A 47 -2.16 2.23 -5.03
CA ILE A 47 -3.14 3.33 -5.04
C ILE A 47 -3.11 4.08 -3.71
N ILE A 48 -3.08 3.34 -2.58
CA ILE A 48 -2.99 3.93 -1.25
C ILE A 48 -1.69 4.74 -1.10
N LEU A 49 -0.55 4.21 -1.53
CA LEU A 49 0.72 4.93 -1.52
C LEU A 49 0.63 6.24 -2.31
N TRP A 50 0.05 6.19 -3.52
CA TRP A 50 -0.12 7.38 -4.35
C TRP A 50 -1.02 8.43 -3.70
N LEU A 51 -2.11 8.00 -3.06
CA LEU A 51 -2.98 8.88 -2.28
C LEU A 51 -2.23 9.51 -1.11
N ILE A 52 -1.54 8.72 -0.28
CA ILE A 52 -0.78 9.24 0.87
C ILE A 52 0.32 10.20 0.38
N HIS A 53 1.02 9.87 -0.69
CA HIS A 53 2.02 10.75 -1.27
C HIS A 53 1.44 12.10 -1.69
N LYS A 54 0.32 12.07 -2.44
CA LYS A 54 -0.32 13.28 -2.96
C LYS A 54 -0.96 14.13 -1.86
N TYR A 55 -1.65 13.51 -0.91
CA TYR A 55 -2.46 14.22 0.09
C TYR A 55 -1.73 14.49 1.41
N VAL A 56 -0.82 13.60 1.82
CA VAL A 56 -0.10 13.70 3.10
C VAL A 56 1.33 14.21 2.88
N LEU A 57 2.15 13.47 2.13
CA LEU A 57 3.58 13.79 2.01
C LEU A 57 3.79 15.15 1.35
N ARG A 58 3.14 15.44 0.21
CA ARG A 58 3.24 16.75 -0.45
C ARG A 58 2.72 17.90 0.40
N LYS A 59 1.56 17.72 1.05
CA LYS A 59 0.88 18.81 1.78
C LYS A 59 1.54 19.13 3.12
N TYR A 60 1.94 18.11 3.88
CA TYR A 60 2.38 18.27 5.28
C TYR A 60 3.91 18.21 5.44
N ILE A 61 4.59 17.34 4.69
CA ILE A 61 6.04 17.11 4.87
C ILE A 61 6.86 17.92 3.85
N PHE A 62 6.48 17.89 2.58
CA PHE A 62 7.28 18.52 1.52
C PHE A 62 6.81 19.92 1.12
N LYS A 63 5.68 20.41 1.66
CA LYS A 63 5.06 21.75 1.42
C LYS A 63 5.35 22.33 0.03
N LYS A 64 5.23 21.48 -0.99
CA LYS A 64 5.50 21.79 -2.39
C LYS A 64 4.25 21.51 -3.21
#